data_AF-A0A956SCG9-F1
#
_entry.id   AF-A0A956SCG9-F1
#
_cell.length_a   1.000
_cell.length_b   1.000
_cell.length_c   1.000
_cell.angle_alpha   90.00
_cell.angle_beta   90.00
_cell.angle_gamma   90.00
#
_symmetry.space_group_name_H-M   'P 1'
#
loop_
_entity.id
_entity.type
_entity.pdbx_description
1 polymer ?
#
loop_
_entity_poly.entity_id
_entity_poly.type
_entity_poly.pdbx_seq_one_letter_code
_entity_poly.pdbx_strand_id
1 'polypeptide(L)'
;MDVLGITAFDGPSAACLVRDGRIIAAAQEARFTRVRGDSGFPAQSISYVLRAGKIGATGLAAVVVAGSADDRVPSEQDTAPPPPPSSLGHRLKRLVGRKDTLRDRVVCELGDLRVESVARDVAHAAAAFFPSPLQHATVLVLDGPRKGARIARGDGTQLEMVGELAADEGDPAEMAVRLAHGAHRIAPGDGLVVGGPGAASRATNGQLLTSGVFRELWVQPAVAFGAEALGAALAWAHAEGAPRTSIGRGALGFGPGYTAAQIRTFLRSQGLPSPQELPRATAADQVAELLLSGREVGWFDGRVDFGQETPGSRSVLRAPGANGAAPPRQGEWLVVPADVASEYVHVTDRCPPLVDVSIRLEWQHRLGDPPDTAKPRAVAVVDARDHRGLAAILTALEKRTGMAALAARPLRPAGEPVACSPQDAWRAFQELELEVLVMGDFVLTKSSVAAGTTMTETTAEAAG
;
A
#
# COMPACT_ATOMS: atom_id res chain seq x y z
N MET A 1 -21.24 -12.71 6.33
CA MET A 1 -20.68 -12.25 7.61
C MET A 1 -19.73 -11.10 7.34
N ASP A 2 -20.01 -9.93 7.92
CA ASP A 2 -19.21 -8.71 7.79
C ASP A 2 -18.38 -8.46 9.05
N VAL A 3 -17.07 -8.27 8.88
CA VAL A 3 -16.10 -8.14 9.97
C VAL A 3 -15.26 -6.89 9.74
N LEU A 4 -15.19 -6.04 10.75
CA LEU A 4 -14.35 -4.84 10.73
C LEU A 4 -13.07 -5.11 11.51
N GLY A 5 -11.94 -5.20 10.83
CA GLY A 5 -10.62 -5.24 11.47
C GLY A 5 -10.05 -3.85 11.65
N ILE A 6 -9.42 -3.59 12.79
CA ILE A 6 -8.76 -2.32 13.10
C ILE A 6 -7.38 -2.51 13.75
N THR A 7 -6.49 -1.56 13.52
CA THR A 7 -5.27 -1.36 14.31
C THR A 7 -5.17 0.11 14.69
N ALA A 8 -4.71 0.38 15.91
CA ALA A 8 -4.65 1.72 16.49
C ALA A 8 -3.58 1.78 17.60
N PHE A 9 -3.03 2.97 17.83
CA PHE A 9 -2.15 3.37 18.95
C PHE A 9 -0.79 2.71 19.06
N ASP A 10 -0.58 1.54 18.47
CA ASP A 10 0.72 0.84 18.46
C ASP A 10 1.21 0.61 17.02
N GLY A 11 1.48 1.73 16.36
CA GLY A 11 1.84 1.79 14.95
C GLY A 11 0.78 2.46 14.09
N PRO A 12 0.96 2.43 12.76
CA PRO A 12 0.11 3.15 11.83
C PRO A 12 -1.31 2.58 11.82
N SER A 13 -2.30 3.43 12.08
CA SER A 13 -3.68 3.02 12.24
C SER A 13 -4.39 2.82 10.89
N ALA A 14 -5.31 1.87 10.87
CA ALA A 14 -6.04 1.48 9.68
C ALA A 14 -7.32 0.73 10.02
N ALA A 15 -8.19 0.61 9.02
CA ALA A 15 -9.38 -0.22 9.08
C ALA A 15 -9.51 -1.09 7.81
N CYS A 16 -10.06 -2.29 7.97
CA CYS A 16 -10.38 -3.19 6.88
C CYS A 16 -11.75 -3.82 7.10
N LEU A 17 -12.58 -3.85 6.04
CA LEU A 17 -13.84 -4.57 6.02
C LEU A 17 -13.69 -5.85 5.20
N VAL A 18 -14.01 -6.98 5.84
CA VAL A 18 -14.07 -8.31 5.22
C VAL A 18 -15.52 -8.77 5.22
N ARG A 19 -16.00 -9.28 4.08
CA ARG A 19 -17.32 -9.93 3.94
C ARG A 19 -17.13 -11.35 3.44
N ASP A 20 -17.50 -12.33 4.26
CA ASP A 20 -17.42 -13.76 3.92
C ASP A 20 -16.02 -14.16 3.43
N GLY A 21 -14.98 -13.72 4.16
CA GLY A 21 -13.58 -14.00 3.83
C GLY A 21 -13.03 -13.22 2.63
N ARG A 22 -13.83 -12.34 2.01
CA ARG A 22 -13.40 -11.45 0.93
C ARG A 22 -13.15 -10.03 1.44
N ILE A 23 -12.02 -9.46 1.05
CA ILE A 23 -11.67 -8.06 1.34
C ILE A 23 -12.55 -7.14 0.50
N ILE A 24 -13.30 -6.25 1.15
CA ILE A 24 -14.22 -5.30 0.49
C ILE A 24 -13.56 -3.93 0.37
N ALA A 25 -13.00 -3.44 1.47
CA ALA A 25 -12.32 -2.16 1.53
C ALA A 25 -11.27 -2.17 2.64
N ALA A 26 -10.22 -1.38 2.47
CA ALA A 26 -9.16 -1.20 3.45
C ALA A 26 -8.54 0.18 3.24
N ALA A 27 -8.23 0.88 4.33
CA ALA A 27 -7.58 2.18 4.27
C ALA A 27 -6.77 2.46 5.53
N GLN A 28 -5.68 3.20 5.34
CA GLN A 28 -4.84 3.73 6.43
C GLN A 28 -5.34 5.12 6.81
N GLU A 29 -5.30 5.44 8.10
CA GLU A 29 -5.82 6.72 8.61
C GLU A 29 -5.04 7.91 8.06
N ALA A 30 -3.71 7.74 7.95
CA ALA A 30 -2.79 8.70 7.36
C ALA A 30 -3.23 9.20 5.97
N ARG A 31 -3.95 8.39 5.18
CA ARG A 31 -4.44 8.82 3.85
C ARG A 31 -5.47 9.93 3.94
N PHE A 32 -6.20 10.00 5.05
CA PHE A 32 -7.24 10.99 5.29
C PHE A 32 -6.77 12.14 6.18
N THR A 33 -6.06 11.84 7.27
CA THR A 33 -5.53 12.87 8.18
C THR A 33 -4.36 13.64 7.60
N ARG A 34 -3.72 13.08 6.56
CA ARG A 34 -2.51 13.61 5.91
C ARG A 34 -1.30 13.63 6.84
N VAL A 35 -1.38 12.97 8.00
CA VAL A 35 -0.29 12.79 8.94
C VAL A 35 0.42 11.46 8.65
N ARG A 36 1.68 11.52 8.26
CA ARG A 36 2.45 10.31 7.92
C ARG A 36 2.75 9.49 9.17
N GLY A 37 2.36 8.21 9.14
CA GLY A 37 2.53 7.31 10.29
C GLY A 37 1.53 7.56 11.42
N ASP A 38 0.39 8.18 11.11
CA ASP A 38 -0.70 8.39 12.07
C ASP A 38 -1.05 7.10 12.81
N SER A 39 -0.95 7.15 14.13
CA SER A 39 -1.23 6.04 15.04
C SER A 39 -2.49 6.27 15.88
N GLY A 40 -3.30 7.29 15.58
CA GLY A 40 -4.53 7.58 16.29
C GLY A 40 -5.62 6.52 16.08
N PHE A 41 -6.82 6.78 16.60
CA PHE A 41 -7.97 5.94 16.33
C PHE A 41 -8.40 6.08 14.85
N PRO A 42 -8.62 4.99 14.09
CA PRO A 42 -8.82 5.03 12.64
C PRO A 42 -10.25 5.44 12.23
N ALA A 43 -10.77 6.56 12.73
CA ALA A 43 -12.16 6.98 12.55
C ALA A 43 -12.52 7.20 11.07
N GLN A 44 -11.66 7.88 10.31
CA GLN A 44 -11.92 8.18 8.89
C GLN A 44 -11.80 6.93 8.03
N SER A 45 -10.86 6.04 8.36
CA SER A 45 -10.72 4.73 7.72
C SER A 45 -11.93 3.85 7.97
N ILE A 46 -12.44 3.78 9.21
CA ILE A 46 -13.66 3.05 9.56
C ILE A 46 -14.85 3.60 8.75
N SER A 47 -15.04 4.93 8.77
CA SER A 47 -16.11 5.59 8.01
C SER A 47 -16.02 5.30 6.52
N TYR A 48 -14.80 5.28 5.95
CA TYR A 48 -14.60 4.91 4.56
C TYR A 48 -14.97 3.44 4.29
N VAL A 49 -14.45 2.48 5.05
CA VAL A 49 -14.67 1.06 4.75
C VAL A 49 -16.13 0.64 4.93
N LEU A 50 -16.85 1.22 5.91
CA LEU A 50 -18.28 1.00 6.11
C LEU A 50 -19.11 1.56 4.94
N ARG A 51 -18.80 2.78 4.49
CA ARG A 51 -19.45 3.38 3.30
C ARG A 51 -19.17 2.58 2.03
N ALA A 52 -17.92 2.17 1.82
CA ALA A 52 -17.52 1.36 0.67
C ALA A 52 -18.21 -0.02 0.67
N GLY A 53 -18.37 -0.62 1.86
CA GLY A 53 -19.10 -1.88 2.05
C GLY A 53 -20.63 -1.75 2.08
N LYS A 54 -21.15 -0.51 2.03
CA LYS A 54 -22.58 -0.18 2.14
C LYS A 54 -23.23 -0.84 3.35
N ILE A 55 -22.56 -0.77 4.50
CA ILE A 55 -23.00 -1.39 5.75
C ILE A 55 -22.91 -0.40 6.90
N GLY A 56 -23.91 -0.42 7.79
CA GLY A 56 -23.88 0.32 9.06
C GLY A 56 -23.16 -0.47 10.15
N ALA A 57 -22.77 0.21 11.22
CA ALA A 57 -22.07 -0.42 12.36
C ALA A 57 -22.85 -1.61 12.96
N THR A 58 -24.18 -1.50 13.05
CA THR A 58 -25.07 -2.55 13.55
C THR A 58 -25.16 -3.79 12.65
N GLY A 59 -24.67 -3.72 11.41
CA GLY A 59 -24.60 -4.86 10.50
C GLY A 59 -23.32 -5.69 10.65
N LEU A 60 -22.35 -5.23 11.44
CA LEU A 60 -21.09 -5.94 11.67
C LEU A 60 -21.33 -7.12 12.62
N ALA A 61 -20.73 -8.27 12.30
CA ALA A 61 -20.68 -9.42 13.19
C ALA A 61 -19.72 -9.18 14.38
N ALA A 62 -18.61 -8.50 14.12
CA ALA A 62 -17.64 -8.10 15.13
C ALA A 62 -16.73 -6.96 14.64
N VAL A 63 -16.17 -6.22 15.60
CA VAL A 63 -14.98 -5.39 15.43
C VAL A 63 -13.78 -6.14 16.01
N VAL A 64 -12.76 -6.41 15.20
CA VAL A 64 -11.61 -7.21 15.59
C VAL A 64 -10.36 -6.33 15.65
N VAL A 65 -9.78 -6.22 16.83
CA VAL A 65 -8.57 -5.46 17.09
C VAL A 65 -7.33 -6.32 16.86
N ALA A 66 -6.35 -5.81 16.12
CA ALA A 66 -5.02 -6.39 16.12
C ALA A 66 -4.23 -5.95 17.36
N GLY A 67 -3.79 -6.91 18.17
CA GLY A 67 -3.30 -6.67 19.54
C GLY A 67 -4.39 -6.97 20.56
N SER A 68 -4.52 -6.14 21.59
CA SER A 68 -5.52 -6.31 22.64
C SER A 68 -6.54 -5.17 22.62
N ALA A 69 -7.83 -5.52 22.67
CA ALA A 69 -8.91 -4.54 22.84
C ALA A 69 -8.87 -3.87 24.22
N ASP A 70 -8.19 -4.48 25.19
CA ASP A 70 -8.00 -3.92 26.53
C ASP A 70 -6.76 -3.01 26.61
N ASP A 71 -6.03 -2.84 25.50
CA ASP A 71 -4.92 -1.89 25.43
C ASP A 71 -5.43 -0.48 25.74
N ARG A 72 -4.65 0.23 26.55
CA ARG A 72 -4.97 1.57 27.01
C ARG A 72 -4.85 2.56 25.87
N VAL A 73 -5.86 3.42 25.71
CA VAL A 73 -5.80 4.58 24.83
C VAL A 73 -4.84 5.63 25.44
N PRO A 74 -3.81 6.07 24.69
CA PRO A 74 -2.95 7.18 25.12
C PRO A 74 -3.79 8.45 25.32
N SER A 75 -3.63 9.13 26.45
CA SER A 75 -4.32 10.41 26.66
C SER A 75 -3.53 11.58 26.07
N GLU A 76 -4.19 12.72 25.81
CA GLU A 76 -3.51 13.97 25.41
C GLU A 76 -2.43 14.42 26.44
N GLN A 77 -2.49 13.92 27.68
CA GLN A 77 -1.50 14.20 28.72
C GLN A 77 -0.29 13.25 28.69
N ASP A 78 -0.32 12.20 27.86
CA ASP A 78 0.79 11.26 27.69
C ASP A 78 1.80 11.75 26.63
N THR A 79 1.45 12.76 25.82
CA THR A 79 2.38 13.45 24.88
C THR A 79 3.16 14.60 25.53
N ALA A 80 2.76 15.03 26.74
CA ALA A 80 3.49 16.02 27.52
C ALA A 80 4.70 15.37 28.25
N PRO A 81 5.87 16.05 28.33
CA PRO A 81 7.01 15.53 29.07
C PRO A 81 6.61 15.21 30.52
N PRO A 82 7.10 14.09 31.11
CA PRO A 82 6.70 13.70 32.44
C PRO A 82 7.04 14.82 33.44
N PRO A 83 6.11 15.20 34.33
CA PRO A 83 6.41 16.21 35.34
C PRO A 83 7.50 15.68 36.29
N PRO A 84 8.34 16.56 36.87
CA PRO A 84 9.44 16.14 37.73
C PRO A 84 8.93 15.26 38.89
N PRO A 85 9.70 14.23 39.30
CA PRO A 85 9.26 13.20 40.26
C PRO A 85 8.92 13.75 41.66
N SER A 86 9.32 14.98 41.96
CA SER A 86 9.03 15.70 43.21
C SER A 86 7.70 16.48 43.20
N SER A 87 6.99 16.53 42.07
CA SER A 87 5.78 17.35 41.96
C SER A 87 4.54 16.65 42.52
N LEU A 88 3.70 17.42 43.21
CA LEU A 88 2.36 16.99 43.67
C LEU A 88 1.50 16.47 42.50
N GLY A 89 1.73 17.00 41.30
CA GLY A 89 1.09 16.57 40.05
C GLY A 89 1.39 15.12 39.65
N HIS A 90 2.59 14.59 39.91
CA HIS A 90 2.94 13.20 39.64
C HIS A 90 2.15 12.21 40.52
N ARG A 91 1.78 12.62 41.75
CA ARG A 91 0.96 11.79 42.67
C ARG A 91 -0.52 11.86 42.34
N LEU A 92 -1.04 13.03 41.95
CA LEU A 92 -2.43 13.19 41.51
C LEU A 92 -2.74 12.48 40.17
N LYS A 93 -1.79 12.47 39.21
CA LYS A 93 -1.94 11.77 37.91
C LYS A 93 -2.21 10.27 38.08
N ARG A 94 -1.78 9.66 39.19
CA ARG A 94 -1.96 8.23 39.51
C ARG A 94 -3.36 7.89 40.07
N LEU A 95 -4.11 8.89 40.55
CA LEU A 95 -5.34 8.69 41.32
C LEU A 95 -6.64 8.97 40.54
N VAL A 96 -6.59 9.67 39.41
CA VAL A 96 -7.79 10.22 38.75
C VAL A 96 -8.08 9.64 37.34
N GLY A 97 -7.15 8.90 36.73
CA GLY A 97 -7.34 8.45 35.35
C GLY A 97 -8.17 7.17 35.23
N ARG A 98 -9.47 7.29 34.91
CA ARG A 98 -10.17 6.22 34.19
C ARG A 98 -9.43 6.06 32.86
N LYS A 99 -8.76 4.91 32.69
CA LYS A 99 -7.95 4.64 31.50
C LYS A 99 -8.87 4.03 30.47
N ASP A 100 -9.36 4.84 29.54
CA ASP A 100 -10.18 4.35 28.44
C ASP A 100 -9.40 3.28 27.66
N THR A 101 -10.04 2.15 27.42
CA THR A 101 -9.50 1.06 26.60
C THR A 101 -9.87 1.26 25.13
N LEU A 102 -9.19 0.57 24.23
CA LEU A 102 -9.58 0.57 22.82
C LEU A 102 -11.01 0.03 22.63
N ARG A 103 -11.43 -0.95 23.44
CA ARG A 103 -12.83 -1.40 23.51
C ARG A 103 -13.79 -0.25 23.86
N ASP A 104 -13.50 0.52 24.90
CA ASP A 104 -14.32 1.68 25.29
C ASP A 104 -14.42 2.69 24.14
N ARG A 105 -13.32 2.92 23.42
CA ARG A 105 -13.30 3.82 22.27
C ARG A 105 -14.15 3.29 21.12
N VAL A 106 -14.06 2.00 20.79
CA VAL A 106 -14.89 1.37 19.76
C VAL A 106 -16.36 1.47 20.11
N VAL A 107 -16.73 1.18 21.36
CA VAL A 107 -18.13 1.25 21.83
C VAL A 107 -18.67 2.69 21.76
N CYS A 108 -17.85 3.68 22.12
CA CYS A 108 -18.21 5.08 22.02
C CYS A 108 -18.48 5.52 20.57
N GLU A 109 -17.65 5.09 19.63
CA GLU A 109 -17.69 5.54 18.23
C GLU A 109 -18.69 4.75 17.35
N LEU A 110 -18.85 3.46 17.62
CA LEU A 110 -19.62 2.54 16.76
C LEU A 110 -20.86 1.95 17.44
N GLY A 111 -21.04 2.20 18.74
CA GLY A 111 -22.11 1.64 19.56
C GLY A 111 -21.72 0.30 20.20
N ASP A 112 -22.68 -0.27 20.94
CA ASP A 112 -22.47 -1.53 21.65
C ASP A 112 -22.42 -2.72 20.67
N LEU A 113 -21.20 -3.10 20.29
CA LEU A 113 -20.88 -4.15 19.32
C LEU A 113 -19.93 -5.17 19.94
N ARG A 114 -19.92 -6.38 19.38
CA ARG A 114 -18.95 -7.41 19.75
C ARG A 114 -17.54 -6.95 19.36
N VAL A 115 -16.67 -6.77 20.36
CA VAL A 115 -15.25 -6.42 20.18
C VAL A 115 -14.38 -7.61 20.56
N GLU A 116 -13.56 -8.04 19.61
CA GLU A 116 -12.65 -9.19 19.71
C GLU A 116 -11.20 -8.76 19.48
N SER A 117 -10.27 -9.65 19.82
CA SER A 117 -8.82 -9.39 19.72
C SER A 117 -8.10 -10.54 19.03
N VAL A 118 -7.12 -10.20 18.20
CA VAL A 118 -6.23 -11.15 17.54
C VAL A 118 -4.80 -10.71 17.81
N ALA A 119 -3.94 -11.62 18.28
CA ALA A 119 -2.53 -11.31 18.51
C ALA A 119 -1.86 -10.80 17.23
N ARG A 120 -0.93 -9.84 17.35
CA ARG A 120 -0.40 -9.11 16.17
C ARG A 120 0.39 -9.99 15.22
N ASP A 121 1.14 -10.94 15.75
CA ASP A 121 1.83 -11.98 14.98
C ASP A 121 0.85 -12.82 14.14
N VAL A 122 -0.29 -13.22 14.73
CA VAL A 122 -1.37 -13.92 14.02
C VAL A 122 -2.00 -13.00 12.97
N ALA A 123 -2.23 -11.73 13.28
CA ALA A 123 -2.74 -10.75 12.32
C ALA A 123 -1.77 -10.60 11.13
N HIS A 124 -0.47 -10.46 11.36
CA HIS A 124 0.52 -10.40 10.28
C HIS A 124 0.55 -11.68 9.46
N ALA A 125 0.53 -12.85 10.10
CA ALA A 125 0.50 -14.14 9.40
C ALA A 125 -0.78 -14.27 8.54
N ALA A 126 -1.94 -13.88 9.07
CA ALA A 126 -3.23 -13.93 8.38
C ALA A 126 -3.31 -12.96 7.21
N ALA A 127 -2.84 -11.72 7.40
CA ALA A 127 -2.81 -10.70 6.37
C ALA A 127 -1.90 -11.09 5.20
N ALA A 128 -0.90 -11.95 5.46
CA ALA A 128 -0.04 -12.52 4.46
C ALA A 128 -0.66 -13.79 3.83
N PHE A 129 -0.98 -14.81 4.61
CA PHE A 129 -1.39 -16.11 4.07
C PHE A 129 -2.72 -16.09 3.32
N PHE A 130 -3.78 -15.55 3.91
CA PHE A 130 -5.12 -15.69 3.33
C PHE A 130 -5.26 -15.01 1.96
N PRO A 131 -4.71 -13.80 1.73
CA PRO A 131 -4.72 -13.17 0.41
C PRO A 131 -3.79 -13.84 -0.60
N SER A 132 -2.75 -14.57 -0.15
CA SER A 132 -1.78 -15.21 -1.04
C SER A 132 -2.45 -16.21 -2.01
N PRO A 133 -1.82 -16.55 -3.15
CA PRO A 133 -2.31 -17.59 -4.05
C PRO A 133 -1.95 -19.02 -3.60
N LEU A 134 -1.08 -19.18 -2.60
CA LEU A 134 -0.54 -20.48 -2.19
C LEU A 134 -1.53 -21.23 -1.30
N GLN A 135 -2.00 -22.41 -1.71
CA GLN A 135 -2.95 -23.22 -0.91
C GLN A 135 -2.30 -23.76 0.36
N HIS A 136 -1.05 -24.19 0.28
CA HIS A 136 -0.25 -24.64 1.41
C HIS A 136 1.06 -23.85 1.42
N ALA A 137 1.41 -23.27 2.56
CA ALA A 137 2.65 -22.50 2.67
C ALA A 137 3.20 -22.45 4.09
N THR A 138 4.52 -22.36 4.17
CA THR A 138 5.21 -21.89 5.36
C THR A 138 5.04 -20.37 5.41
N VAL A 139 4.58 -19.85 6.54
CA VAL A 139 4.39 -18.41 6.75
C VAL A 139 5.48 -17.91 7.68
N LEU A 140 6.23 -16.91 7.23
CA LEU A 140 7.30 -16.27 7.98
C LEU A 140 6.92 -14.82 8.27
N VAL A 141 6.65 -14.52 9.54
CA VAL A 141 6.37 -13.16 10.01
C VAL A 141 7.66 -12.53 10.52
N LEU A 142 8.11 -11.47 9.85
CA LEU A 142 9.32 -10.73 10.20
C LEU A 142 8.94 -9.44 10.95
N ASP A 143 9.29 -9.32 12.22
CA ASP A 143 8.89 -8.19 13.08
C ASP A 143 9.73 -6.90 12.85
N GLY A 144 10.75 -6.96 12.01
CA GLY A 144 11.61 -5.83 11.65
C GLY A 144 13.07 -6.23 11.43
N PRO A 145 13.94 -5.26 11.10
CA PRO A 145 15.36 -5.53 10.89
C PRO A 145 15.99 -6.03 12.20
N ARG A 146 16.80 -7.09 12.10
CA ARG A 146 17.53 -7.71 13.24
C ARG A 146 16.61 -8.21 14.38
N LYS A 147 15.35 -8.52 14.06
CA LYS A 147 14.43 -9.21 14.96
C LYS A 147 14.21 -10.65 14.50
N GLY A 148 13.78 -11.49 15.44
CA GLY A 148 13.42 -12.87 15.17
C GLY A 148 12.20 -12.97 14.24
N ALA A 149 11.75 -14.20 14.02
CA ALA A 149 10.58 -14.46 13.21
C ALA A 149 9.60 -15.37 13.92
N ARG A 150 8.31 -15.14 13.67
CA ARG A 150 7.25 -16.08 14.01
C ARG A 150 6.92 -16.94 12.79
N ILE A 151 6.67 -18.22 13.01
CA ILE A 151 6.41 -19.19 11.96
C ILE A 151 4.98 -19.69 12.11
N ALA A 152 4.25 -19.69 10.99
CA ALA A 152 2.95 -20.32 10.89
C ALA A 152 2.91 -21.33 9.74
N ARG A 153 1.99 -22.28 9.82
CA ARG A 153 1.62 -23.17 8.72
C ARG A 153 0.26 -22.73 8.20
N GLY A 154 0.19 -22.40 6.92
CA GLY A 154 -1.07 -22.13 6.23
C GLY A 154 -1.51 -23.32 5.41
N ASP A 155 -2.77 -23.72 5.54
CA ASP A 155 -3.38 -24.83 4.79
C ASP A 155 -4.84 -24.50 4.45
N GLY A 156 -5.11 -24.14 3.20
CA GLY A 156 -6.45 -23.79 2.73
C GLY A 156 -7.01 -22.61 3.53
N THR A 157 -7.99 -22.88 4.40
CA THR A 157 -8.64 -21.90 5.29
C THR A 157 -8.05 -21.88 6.70
N GLN A 158 -7.05 -22.71 6.99
CA GLN A 158 -6.44 -22.84 8.31
C GLN A 158 -5.10 -22.10 8.38
N LEU A 159 -4.81 -21.54 9.55
CA LEU A 159 -3.55 -20.90 9.86
C LEU A 159 -3.16 -21.23 11.30
N GLU A 160 -2.04 -21.92 11.48
CA GLU A 160 -1.56 -22.37 12.78
C GLU A 160 -0.19 -21.78 13.06
N MET A 161 -0.01 -21.11 14.20
CA MET A 161 1.33 -20.68 14.66
C MET A 161 2.10 -21.91 15.18
N VAL A 162 3.25 -22.21 14.58
CA VAL A 162 4.00 -23.47 14.83
C VAL A 162 5.36 -23.26 15.46
N GLY A 163 5.84 -22.02 15.56
CA GLY A 163 7.11 -21.75 16.24
C GLY A 163 7.59 -20.32 16.14
N GLU A 164 8.81 -20.13 16.65
CA GLU A 164 9.55 -18.88 16.58
C GLU A 164 11.04 -19.16 16.39
N LEU A 165 11.75 -18.21 15.81
CA LEU A 165 13.20 -18.23 15.63
C LEU A 165 13.77 -16.92 16.15
N ALA A 166 14.84 -17.02 16.94
CA ALA A 166 15.57 -15.85 17.41
C ALA A 166 16.33 -15.18 16.25
N ALA A 167 16.55 -13.87 16.38
CA ALA A 167 17.48 -13.15 15.53
C ALA A 167 18.92 -13.59 15.83
N ASP A 168 19.76 -13.47 14.80
CA ASP A 168 21.21 -13.50 14.94
C ASP A 168 21.82 -12.16 14.49
N GLU A 169 23.14 -12.02 14.69
CA GLU A 169 23.87 -10.84 14.24
C GLU A 169 24.12 -10.88 12.72
N GLY A 170 24.15 -9.71 12.08
CA GLY A 170 24.56 -9.57 10.69
C GLY A 170 23.63 -8.69 9.85
N ASP A 171 23.76 -8.84 8.53
CA ASP A 171 22.90 -8.16 7.57
C ASP A 171 21.44 -8.67 7.68
N PRO A 172 20.42 -7.78 7.74
CA PRO A 172 19.03 -8.20 7.88
C PRO A 172 18.48 -9.08 6.74
N ALA A 173 18.98 -8.91 5.51
CA ALA A 173 18.52 -9.73 4.38
C ALA A 173 19.12 -11.13 4.45
N GLU A 174 20.40 -11.25 4.81
CA GLU A 174 21.04 -12.56 5.01
C GLU A 174 20.43 -13.31 6.19
N MET A 175 20.14 -12.59 7.28
CA MET A 175 19.42 -13.14 8.43
C MET A 175 18.05 -13.69 8.01
N ALA A 176 17.31 -12.98 7.17
CA ALA A 176 16.02 -13.46 6.68
C ALA A 176 16.14 -14.78 5.92
N VAL A 177 17.20 -14.99 5.12
CA VAL A 177 17.47 -16.27 4.44
C VAL A 177 17.74 -17.39 5.46
N ARG A 178 18.53 -17.12 6.50
CA ARG A 178 18.77 -18.09 7.59
C ARG A 178 17.49 -18.44 8.35
N LEU A 179 16.65 -17.44 8.63
CA LEU A 179 15.33 -17.62 9.23
C LEU A 179 14.41 -18.45 8.32
N ALA A 180 14.44 -18.23 7.00
CA ALA A 180 13.71 -19.04 6.02
C ALA A 180 14.16 -20.52 6.05
N HIS A 181 15.46 -20.79 6.10
CA HIS A 181 15.97 -22.16 6.28
C HIS A 181 15.48 -22.80 7.58
N GLY A 182 15.47 -22.04 8.68
CA GLY A 182 14.92 -22.50 9.96
C GLY A 182 13.42 -22.80 9.87
N ALA A 183 12.66 -21.92 9.25
CA ALA A 183 11.22 -22.08 9.05
C ALA A 183 10.90 -23.29 8.18
N HIS A 184 11.68 -23.54 7.13
CA HIS A 184 11.53 -24.73 6.28
C HIS A 184 11.76 -26.04 7.06
N ARG A 185 12.66 -26.06 8.06
CA ARG A 185 12.84 -27.23 8.94
C ARG A 185 11.65 -27.47 9.88
N ILE A 186 11.00 -26.40 10.34
CA ILE A 186 9.87 -26.47 11.29
C ILE A 186 8.56 -26.78 10.56
N ALA A 187 8.33 -26.13 9.43
CA ALA A 187 7.18 -26.32 8.56
C ALA A 187 7.70 -26.48 7.13
N PRO A 188 7.97 -27.72 6.66
CA PRO A 188 8.44 -27.96 5.30
C PRO A 188 7.32 -27.76 4.28
N GLY A 189 7.71 -27.32 3.08
CA GLY A 189 6.80 -27.11 1.96
C GLY A 189 7.49 -26.38 0.81
N ASP A 190 6.82 -26.33 -0.34
CA ASP A 190 7.37 -25.71 -1.55
C ASP A 190 7.22 -24.17 -1.55
N GLY A 191 6.26 -23.65 -0.80
CA GLY A 191 5.88 -22.24 -0.80
C GLY A 191 6.18 -21.51 0.51
N LEU A 192 6.77 -20.31 0.38
CA LEU A 192 6.98 -19.36 1.46
C LEU A 192 6.08 -18.15 1.29
N VAL A 193 5.33 -17.82 2.33
CA VAL A 193 4.60 -16.57 2.48
C VAL A 193 5.32 -15.71 3.51
N VAL A 194 5.62 -14.46 3.17
CA VAL A 194 6.31 -13.53 4.07
C VAL A 194 5.41 -12.36 4.41
N GLY A 195 5.28 -12.09 5.70
CA GLY A 195 4.51 -10.98 6.26
C GLY A 195 5.26 -10.24 7.36
N GLY A 196 4.58 -9.29 8.00
CA GLY A 196 5.13 -8.46 9.07
C GLY A 196 5.99 -7.29 8.55
N PRO A 197 6.35 -6.33 9.42
CA PRO A 197 7.05 -5.11 9.03
C PRO A 197 8.38 -5.35 8.30
N GLY A 198 9.10 -6.42 8.63
CA GLY A 198 10.37 -6.78 8.01
C GLY A 198 10.25 -7.14 6.53
N ALA A 199 9.08 -7.59 6.06
CA ALA A 199 8.86 -7.90 4.65
C ALA A 199 8.80 -6.64 3.76
N ALA A 200 8.79 -5.43 4.34
CA ALA A 200 8.77 -4.17 3.59
C ALA A 200 10.15 -3.86 2.98
N SER A 201 11.18 -4.58 3.45
CA SER A 201 12.54 -4.52 2.93
C SER A 201 12.63 -5.22 1.59
N ARG A 202 12.76 -4.43 0.54
CA ARG A 202 12.95 -4.93 -0.83
C ARG A 202 14.19 -5.83 -0.92
N ALA A 203 15.31 -5.44 -0.28
CA ALA A 203 16.55 -6.22 -0.25
C ALA A 203 16.35 -7.60 0.41
N THR A 204 15.59 -7.66 1.50
CA THR A 204 15.21 -8.91 2.15
C THR A 204 14.40 -9.80 1.22
N ASN A 205 13.40 -9.24 0.54
CA ASN A 205 12.57 -9.99 -0.40
C ASN A 205 13.39 -10.51 -1.59
N GLY A 206 14.34 -9.70 -2.08
CA GLY A 206 15.26 -10.09 -3.15
C GLY A 206 16.15 -11.28 -2.78
N GLN A 207 16.77 -11.24 -1.59
CA GLN A 207 17.59 -12.37 -1.12
C GLN A 207 16.76 -13.62 -0.85
N LEU A 208 15.57 -13.49 -0.25
CA LEU A 208 14.66 -14.64 -0.07
C LEU A 208 14.30 -15.27 -1.41
N LEU A 209 14.01 -14.45 -2.41
CA LEU A 209 13.61 -14.90 -3.74
C LEU A 209 14.74 -15.62 -4.48
N THR A 210 15.99 -15.18 -4.34
CA THR A 210 17.15 -15.78 -5.01
C THR A 210 17.81 -16.91 -4.22
N SER A 211 17.49 -17.05 -2.93
CA SER A 211 18.08 -18.06 -2.04
C SER A 211 17.82 -19.52 -2.46
N GLY A 212 16.72 -19.77 -3.15
CA GLY A 212 16.29 -21.13 -3.51
C GLY A 212 15.83 -21.99 -2.34
N VAL A 213 15.65 -21.44 -1.13
CA VAL A 213 15.15 -22.20 0.04
C VAL A 213 13.75 -22.75 -0.21
N PHE A 214 12.92 -21.95 -0.87
CA PHE A 214 11.57 -22.31 -1.28
C PHE A 214 11.44 -22.13 -2.79
N ARG A 215 10.60 -22.98 -3.40
CA ARG A 215 10.32 -22.93 -4.84
C ARG A 215 9.40 -21.76 -5.19
N GLU A 216 8.49 -21.43 -4.29
CA GLU A 216 7.56 -20.31 -4.45
C GLU A 216 7.75 -19.30 -3.32
N LEU A 217 7.73 -18.02 -3.68
CA LEU A 217 7.71 -16.92 -2.72
C LEU A 217 6.50 -16.04 -3.00
N TRP A 218 5.76 -15.73 -1.95
CA TRP A 218 4.80 -14.65 -1.96
C TRP A 218 5.11 -13.70 -0.81
N VAL A 219 5.19 -12.41 -1.13
CA VAL A 219 5.35 -11.35 -0.13
C VAL A 219 4.06 -10.56 -0.10
N GLN A 220 3.56 -10.31 1.11
CA GLN A 220 2.36 -9.51 1.31
C GLN A 220 2.48 -8.17 0.59
N PRO A 221 1.64 -7.82 -0.39
CA PRO A 221 1.85 -6.58 -1.15
C PRO A 221 1.56 -5.34 -0.28
N ALA A 222 0.67 -5.49 0.69
CA ALA A 222 0.42 -4.51 1.74
C ALA A 222 1.39 -4.68 2.92
N VAL A 223 2.71 -4.71 2.69
CA VAL A 223 3.62 -4.82 3.84
C VAL A 223 3.64 -3.54 4.65
N ALA A 224 3.45 -3.70 5.96
CA ALA A 224 3.46 -2.63 6.95
C ALA A 224 2.37 -1.56 6.73
N PHE A 225 2.11 -0.80 7.80
CA PHE A 225 1.13 0.29 7.84
C PHE A 225 -0.31 -0.22 7.63
N GLY A 226 -0.94 -0.75 8.69
CA GLY A 226 -2.35 -1.14 8.63
C GLY A 226 -2.66 -2.57 8.17
N ALA A 227 -1.66 -3.33 7.71
CA ALA A 227 -1.78 -4.75 7.38
C ALA A 227 -2.40 -5.59 8.50
N GLU A 228 -2.17 -5.19 9.74
CA GLU A 228 -2.72 -5.80 10.94
C GLU A 228 -4.25 -5.73 11.00
N ALA A 229 -4.85 -4.60 10.58
CA ALA A 229 -6.31 -4.48 10.52
C ALA A 229 -6.91 -5.49 9.53
N LEU A 230 -6.27 -5.65 8.37
CA LEU A 230 -6.63 -6.69 7.40
C LEU A 230 -6.49 -8.09 8.00
N GLY A 231 -5.37 -8.34 8.67
CA GLY A 231 -5.05 -9.61 9.32
C GLY A 231 -6.03 -10.02 10.42
N ALA A 232 -6.39 -9.08 11.29
CA ALA A 232 -7.34 -9.30 12.37
C ALA A 232 -8.72 -9.72 11.83
N ALA A 233 -9.22 -9.00 10.82
CA ALA A 233 -10.49 -9.34 10.19
C ALA A 233 -10.46 -10.73 9.52
N LEU A 234 -9.39 -11.03 8.77
CA LEU A 234 -9.26 -12.31 8.07
C LEU A 234 -9.07 -13.49 9.04
N ALA A 235 -8.21 -13.35 10.05
CA ALA A 235 -7.97 -14.38 11.04
C ALA A 235 -9.28 -14.78 11.75
N TRP A 236 -10.03 -13.78 12.20
CA TRP A 236 -11.30 -14.01 12.87
C TRP A 236 -12.35 -14.58 11.91
N ALA A 237 -12.47 -14.03 10.70
CA ALA A 237 -13.44 -14.53 9.73
C ALA A 237 -13.20 -16.00 9.37
N HIS A 238 -11.94 -16.43 9.20
CA HIS A 238 -11.62 -17.82 8.90
C HIS A 238 -11.79 -18.75 10.11
N ALA A 239 -11.50 -18.28 11.33
CA ALA A 239 -11.81 -19.03 12.55
C ALA A 239 -13.32 -19.31 12.69
N GLU A 240 -14.17 -18.39 12.22
CA GLU A 240 -15.63 -18.53 12.16
C GLU A 240 -16.13 -19.27 10.89
N GLY A 241 -15.22 -19.85 10.09
CA GLY A 241 -15.56 -20.72 8.95
C GLY A 241 -15.78 -20.00 7.62
N ALA A 242 -15.37 -18.74 7.48
CA ALA A 242 -15.45 -18.04 6.19
C ALA A 242 -14.54 -18.69 5.11
N PRO A 243 -14.98 -18.71 3.84
CA PRO A 243 -14.18 -19.27 2.75
C PRO A 243 -12.97 -18.37 2.42
N ARG A 244 -11.87 -18.97 1.98
CA ARG A 244 -10.68 -18.23 1.56
C ARG A 244 -10.82 -17.68 0.14
N THR A 245 -10.53 -16.38 0.00
CA THR A 245 -10.42 -15.70 -1.29
C THR A 245 -9.01 -15.14 -1.50
N SER A 246 -8.27 -15.68 -2.47
CA SER A 246 -6.99 -15.12 -2.87
C SER A 246 -7.17 -13.82 -3.66
N ILE A 247 -6.27 -12.86 -3.45
CA ILE A 247 -6.19 -11.61 -4.25
C ILE A 247 -5.28 -11.76 -5.47
N GLY A 248 -4.68 -12.94 -5.67
CA GLY A 248 -3.75 -13.18 -6.77
C GLY A 248 -2.50 -12.30 -6.68
N ARG A 249 -2.16 -11.64 -7.80
CA ARG A 249 -0.92 -10.87 -7.96
C ARG A 249 -1.05 -9.36 -7.80
N GLY A 250 -2.24 -8.77 -7.75
CA GLY A 250 -2.36 -7.34 -8.03
C GLY A 250 -3.44 -6.54 -7.30
N ALA A 251 -4.40 -7.15 -6.60
CA ALA A 251 -5.49 -6.36 -6.05
C ALA A 251 -5.11 -5.72 -4.71
N LEU A 252 -4.52 -4.52 -4.75
CA LEU A 252 -4.33 -3.64 -3.59
C LEU A 252 -5.27 -2.42 -3.57
N GLY A 253 -5.98 -2.15 -4.66
CA GLY A 253 -6.89 -1.01 -4.81
C GLY A 253 -8.15 -1.12 -3.93
N PHE A 254 -7.98 -1.11 -2.61
CA PHE A 254 -9.04 -1.19 -1.61
C PHE A 254 -9.37 0.15 -0.96
N GLY A 255 -8.55 1.18 -1.19
CA GLY A 255 -8.79 2.53 -0.73
C GLY A 255 -9.75 3.33 -1.65
N PRO A 256 -9.96 4.62 -1.33
CA PRO A 256 -10.85 5.48 -2.11
C PRO A 256 -10.48 5.56 -3.60
N GLY A 257 -11.52 5.52 -4.44
CA GLY A 257 -11.45 5.85 -5.87
C GLY A 257 -12.47 6.93 -6.21
N TYR A 258 -12.25 7.65 -7.30
CA TYR A 258 -13.07 8.79 -7.69
C TYR A 258 -13.60 8.59 -9.11
N THR A 259 -14.89 8.81 -9.28
CA THR A 259 -15.54 8.76 -10.60
C THR A 259 -15.16 9.97 -11.45
N ALA A 260 -15.27 9.85 -12.78
CA ALA A 260 -15.08 10.98 -13.68
C ALA A 260 -15.97 12.19 -13.32
N ALA A 261 -17.20 11.95 -12.84
CA ALA A 261 -18.08 13.00 -12.36
C ALA A 261 -17.53 13.74 -11.13
N GLN A 262 -17.01 13.02 -10.13
CA GLN A 262 -16.39 13.63 -8.95
C GLN A 262 -15.13 14.42 -9.30
N ILE A 263 -14.29 13.86 -10.18
CA ILE A 263 -13.08 14.55 -10.66
C ILE A 263 -13.47 15.81 -11.43
N ARG A 264 -14.44 15.75 -12.34
CA ARG A 264 -14.91 16.92 -13.10
C ARG A 264 -15.44 18.02 -12.20
N THR A 265 -16.24 17.68 -11.19
CA THR A 265 -16.74 18.65 -10.20
C THR A 265 -15.59 19.30 -9.44
N PHE A 266 -14.60 18.52 -9.03
CA PHE A 266 -13.40 19.03 -8.40
C PHE A 266 -12.64 19.99 -9.32
N LEU A 267 -12.36 19.60 -10.56
CA LEU A 267 -11.62 20.45 -11.52
C LEU A 267 -12.35 21.77 -11.79
N ARG A 268 -13.69 21.75 -11.88
CA ARG A 268 -14.50 22.98 -11.98
C ARG A 268 -14.31 23.91 -10.78
N SER A 269 -14.25 23.36 -9.57
CA SER A 269 -13.97 24.17 -8.37
C SER A 269 -12.56 24.77 -8.34
N GLN A 270 -11.62 24.25 -9.14
CA GLN A 270 -10.26 24.80 -9.30
C GLN A 270 -10.16 25.81 -10.45
N GLY A 271 -11.28 26.27 -11.02
CA GLY A 271 -11.29 27.24 -12.12
C GLY A 271 -11.16 26.63 -13.52
N LEU A 272 -11.42 25.32 -13.68
CA LEU A 272 -11.46 24.65 -14.99
C LEU A 272 -12.91 24.33 -15.38
N PRO A 273 -13.65 25.26 -16.03
CA PRO A 273 -15.09 25.09 -16.27
C PRO A 273 -15.41 23.92 -17.24
N SER A 274 -14.52 23.68 -18.20
CA SER A 274 -14.67 22.67 -19.25
C SER A 274 -13.42 21.77 -19.35
N PRO A 275 -13.14 20.93 -18.34
CA PRO A 275 -11.97 20.05 -18.38
C PRO A 275 -12.20 19.00 -19.46
N GLN A 276 -11.21 18.83 -20.34
CA GLN A 276 -11.29 17.88 -21.45
C GLN A 276 -11.15 16.45 -20.92
N GLU A 277 -12.17 15.64 -21.17
CA GLU A 277 -12.14 14.20 -20.92
C GLU A 277 -11.70 13.49 -22.19
N LEU A 278 -10.73 12.58 -22.06
CA LEU A 278 -10.17 11.82 -23.17
C LEU A 278 -10.50 10.34 -22.99
N PRO A 279 -10.81 9.62 -24.09
CA PRO A 279 -10.88 8.17 -24.05
C PRO A 279 -9.56 7.60 -23.50
N ARG A 280 -9.63 6.59 -22.62
CA ARG A 280 -8.45 6.03 -21.93
C ARG A 280 -7.31 5.64 -22.87
N ALA A 281 -7.61 5.05 -24.03
CA ALA A 281 -6.59 4.71 -25.03
C ALA A 281 -5.87 5.96 -25.56
N THR A 282 -6.63 7.01 -25.89
CA THR A 282 -6.10 8.31 -26.33
C THR A 282 -5.30 9.00 -25.24
N ALA A 283 -5.78 8.97 -23.98
CA ALA A 283 -5.04 9.51 -22.84
C ALA A 283 -3.71 8.76 -22.63
N ALA A 284 -3.72 7.43 -22.73
CA ALA A 284 -2.52 6.61 -22.59
C ALA A 284 -1.49 6.89 -23.70
N ASP A 285 -1.94 7.04 -24.95
CA ASP A 285 -1.07 7.41 -26.07
C ASP A 285 -0.44 8.80 -25.88
N GLN A 286 -1.24 9.80 -25.48
CA GLN A 286 -0.73 11.14 -25.19
C GLN A 286 0.25 11.14 -24.01
N VAL A 287 -0.03 10.38 -22.95
CA VAL A 287 0.88 10.24 -21.80
C VAL A 287 2.18 9.58 -22.23
N ALA A 288 2.14 8.53 -23.05
CA ALA A 288 3.34 7.89 -23.57
C ALA A 288 4.21 8.88 -24.36
N GLU A 289 3.62 9.72 -25.21
CA GLU A 289 4.34 10.75 -25.95
C GLU A 289 5.00 11.79 -25.02
N LEU A 290 4.28 12.25 -24.01
CA LEU A 290 4.81 13.19 -23.01
C LEU A 290 5.99 12.57 -22.25
N LEU A 291 5.87 11.32 -21.81
CA LEU A 291 6.93 10.60 -21.12
C LEU A 291 8.18 10.43 -22.01
N LEU A 292 8.00 10.08 -23.29
CA LEU A 292 9.09 9.91 -24.26
C LEU A 292 9.75 11.24 -24.65
N SER A 293 9.08 12.37 -24.44
CA SER A 293 9.66 13.71 -24.57
C SER A 293 10.48 14.15 -23.34
N GLY A 294 10.62 13.27 -22.33
CA GLY A 294 11.42 13.51 -21.13
C GLY A 294 10.65 14.17 -19.98
N ARG A 295 9.32 14.35 -20.11
CA ARG A 295 8.49 14.96 -19.06
C ARG A 295 8.12 13.95 -17.97
N GLU A 296 7.96 14.45 -16.75
CA GLU A 296 7.33 13.72 -15.64
C GLU A 296 5.82 13.92 -15.67
N VAL A 297 5.06 12.85 -15.45
CA VAL A 297 3.59 12.87 -15.44
C VAL A 297 3.07 12.48 -14.07
N GLY A 298 2.34 13.37 -13.42
CA GLY A 298 1.53 13.01 -12.26
C GLY A 298 0.38 12.10 -12.68
N TRP A 299 0.18 11.00 -11.98
CA TRP A 299 -0.77 9.95 -12.30
C TRP A 299 -1.69 9.68 -11.11
N PHE A 300 -2.98 9.95 -11.29
CA PHE A 300 -4.04 9.74 -10.33
C PHE A 300 -5.20 9.00 -11.01
N ASP A 301 -5.21 7.66 -10.96
CA ASP A 301 -6.28 6.86 -11.59
C ASP A 301 -6.70 5.71 -10.67
N GLY A 302 -7.96 5.28 -10.75
CA GLY A 302 -8.47 4.15 -9.97
C GLY A 302 -8.49 4.36 -8.44
N ARG A 303 -8.62 3.23 -7.72
CA ARG A 303 -8.61 3.19 -6.24
C ARG A 303 -7.19 3.24 -5.73
N VAL A 304 -6.94 4.00 -4.67
CA VAL A 304 -5.61 4.02 -4.03
C VAL A 304 -5.30 2.65 -3.42
N ASP A 305 -4.04 2.25 -3.57
CA ASP A 305 -3.52 0.99 -3.08
C ASP A 305 -3.42 1.00 -1.54
N PHE A 306 -3.78 -0.13 -0.93
CA PHE A 306 -3.66 -0.36 0.49
C PHE A 306 -2.28 -0.91 0.85
N GLY A 307 -1.62 -0.33 1.86
CA GLY A 307 -0.31 -0.75 2.34
C GLY A 307 0.83 0.21 1.97
N GLN A 308 2.00 -0.34 1.68
CA GLN A 308 3.21 0.42 1.38
C GLN A 308 2.97 1.40 0.22
N GLU A 309 3.65 2.56 0.28
CA GLU A 309 3.58 3.62 -0.74
C GLU A 309 4.23 3.17 -2.06
N THR A 310 3.55 2.26 -2.74
CA THR A 310 4.00 1.60 -3.96
C THR A 310 3.47 2.35 -5.17
N PRO A 311 4.16 2.29 -6.31
CA PRO A 311 3.67 2.90 -7.52
C PRO A 311 2.55 2.06 -8.11
N GLY A 312 1.53 2.75 -8.61
CA GLY A 312 0.26 2.17 -8.97
C GLY A 312 -0.71 3.29 -9.27
N SER A 313 -1.80 3.37 -8.52
CA SER A 313 -2.88 4.33 -8.75
C SER A 313 -2.51 5.79 -8.48
N ARG A 314 -1.41 6.05 -7.77
CA ARG A 314 -0.99 7.38 -7.30
C ARG A 314 0.51 7.56 -7.47
N SER A 315 0.96 7.97 -8.65
CA SER A 315 2.38 7.95 -9.00
C SER A 315 2.84 9.17 -9.77
N VAL A 316 4.12 9.48 -9.71
CA VAL A 316 4.80 10.31 -10.72
C VAL A 316 5.53 9.35 -11.64
N LEU A 317 5.22 9.42 -12.92
CA LEU A 317 5.69 8.53 -13.97
C LEU A 317 6.77 9.19 -14.82
N ARG A 318 7.73 8.39 -15.28
CA ARG A 318 8.77 8.77 -16.24
C ARG A 318 9.08 7.58 -17.16
N ALA A 319 9.43 7.85 -18.42
CA ALA A 319 9.99 6.83 -19.31
C ALA A 319 11.48 6.60 -18.97
N PRO A 320 11.91 5.40 -18.57
CA PRO A 320 13.32 5.07 -18.44
C PRO A 320 13.94 4.76 -19.81
N GLY A 321 15.21 5.10 -20.03
CA GLY A 321 16.02 4.59 -21.15
C GLY A 321 15.63 5.02 -22.58
N ALA A 322 14.48 5.64 -22.80
CA ALA A 322 14.06 6.13 -24.12
C ALA A 322 14.72 7.47 -24.47
N ASN A 323 15.16 7.66 -25.73
CA ASN A 323 15.70 8.94 -26.23
C ASN A 323 16.87 9.54 -25.41
N GLY A 324 17.74 8.70 -24.82
CA GLY A 324 18.81 9.18 -23.93
C GLY A 324 18.35 9.54 -22.52
N ALA A 325 17.13 9.16 -22.13
CA ALA A 325 16.64 9.29 -20.76
C ALA A 325 17.49 8.47 -19.77
N ALA A 326 17.74 9.08 -18.61
CA ALA A 326 18.48 8.46 -17.53
C ALA A 326 17.79 7.18 -17.01
N PRO A 327 18.55 6.26 -16.40
CA PRO A 327 17.99 5.07 -15.76
C PRO A 327 17.05 5.45 -14.62
N PRO A 328 16.19 4.52 -14.13
CA PRO A 328 15.43 4.72 -12.90
C PRO A 328 16.32 5.28 -11.79
N ARG A 329 15.89 6.38 -11.17
CA ARG A 329 16.64 7.07 -10.11
C ARG A 329 16.53 6.30 -8.80
N GLN A 330 17.44 6.56 -7.87
CA GLN A 330 17.35 5.99 -6.53
C GLN A 330 15.99 6.36 -5.89
N GLY A 331 15.26 5.36 -5.41
CA GLY A 331 13.93 5.54 -4.82
C GLY A 331 12.76 5.41 -5.81
N GLU A 332 13.02 5.35 -7.11
CA GLU A 332 12.01 4.98 -8.11
C GLU A 332 11.89 3.45 -8.22
N TRP A 333 10.70 3.00 -8.61
CA TRP A 333 10.43 1.62 -8.98
C TRP A 333 10.43 1.50 -10.49
N LEU A 334 10.94 0.38 -11.00
CA LEU A 334 10.69 -0.07 -12.36
C LEU A 334 9.33 -0.78 -12.39
N VAL A 335 8.36 -0.19 -13.05
CA VAL A 335 7.01 -0.74 -13.21
C VAL A 335 6.94 -1.50 -14.52
N VAL A 336 6.58 -2.79 -14.46
CA VAL A 336 6.45 -3.69 -15.61
C VAL A 336 5.13 -4.47 -15.57
N PRO A 337 4.56 -4.87 -16.72
CA PRO A 337 3.37 -5.72 -16.76
C PRO A 337 3.61 -7.12 -16.18
N ALA A 338 2.58 -7.70 -15.56
CA ALA A 338 2.66 -9.02 -14.92
C ALA A 338 2.87 -10.21 -15.87
N ASP A 339 2.43 -10.09 -17.12
CA ASP A 339 2.52 -11.11 -18.17
C ASP A 339 3.93 -11.22 -18.77
N VAL A 340 4.69 -10.13 -18.82
CA VAL A 340 6.07 -10.09 -19.34
C VAL A 340 7.12 -9.84 -18.26
N ALA A 341 6.75 -9.81 -16.98
CA ALA A 341 7.68 -9.50 -15.89
C ALA A 341 8.93 -10.41 -15.88
N SER A 342 8.78 -11.70 -16.20
CA SER A 342 9.89 -12.67 -16.25
C SER A 342 10.87 -12.44 -17.40
N GLU A 343 10.52 -11.60 -18.38
CA GLU A 343 11.45 -11.12 -19.41
C GLU A 343 12.38 -10.04 -18.86
N TYR A 344 11.94 -9.26 -17.86
CA TYR A 344 12.73 -8.17 -17.28
C TYR A 344 13.65 -8.63 -16.14
N VAL A 345 13.21 -9.63 -15.37
CA VAL A 345 13.89 -10.06 -14.14
C VAL A 345 14.36 -11.51 -14.24
N HIS A 346 15.42 -11.87 -13.51
CA HIS A 346 15.95 -13.24 -13.49
C HIS A 346 15.03 -14.25 -12.78
N VAL A 347 13.96 -13.78 -12.15
CA VAL A 347 13.09 -14.60 -11.33
C VAL A 347 11.85 -15.00 -12.13
N THR A 348 11.55 -16.30 -12.08
CA THR A 348 10.46 -17.02 -12.76
C THR A 348 9.11 -16.30 -12.76
N ASP A 349 8.17 -16.83 -13.55
CA ASP A 349 6.79 -16.37 -13.73
C ASP A 349 6.02 -16.11 -12.44
N ARG A 350 6.53 -16.44 -11.24
CA ARG A 350 5.90 -16.28 -9.92
C ARG A 350 6.50 -15.12 -9.11
N CYS A 351 7.00 -14.08 -9.77
CA CYS A 351 7.54 -12.89 -9.10
C CYS A 351 6.48 -12.26 -8.17
N PRO A 352 6.81 -11.99 -6.89
CA PRO A 352 5.97 -11.18 -6.02
C PRO A 352 5.72 -9.79 -6.66
N PRO A 353 4.59 -9.13 -6.35
CA PRO A 353 4.26 -7.85 -6.96
C PRO A 353 5.26 -6.73 -6.66
N LEU A 354 6.03 -6.85 -5.57
CA LEU A 354 6.96 -5.82 -5.10
C LEU A 354 8.24 -6.48 -4.59
N VAL A 355 9.36 -6.29 -5.29
CA VAL A 355 10.63 -6.93 -4.93
C VAL A 355 11.85 -6.13 -5.40
N ASP A 356 12.99 -6.24 -4.69
CA ASP A 356 14.30 -5.84 -5.24
C ASP A 356 14.91 -7.03 -5.96
N VAL A 357 15.13 -6.93 -7.27
CA VAL A 357 15.76 -8.02 -8.05
C VAL A 357 16.68 -7.46 -9.09
N SER A 358 17.71 -8.22 -9.45
CA SER A 358 18.58 -7.91 -10.58
C SER A 358 17.77 -7.98 -11.88
N ILE A 359 17.85 -6.91 -12.66
CA ILE A 359 17.31 -6.84 -14.02
C ILE A 359 18.21 -7.64 -14.96
N ARG A 360 17.63 -8.36 -15.93
CA ARG A 360 18.39 -9.10 -16.94
C ARG A 360 19.27 -8.15 -17.77
N LEU A 361 20.50 -8.58 -18.06
CA LEU A 361 21.52 -7.79 -18.78
C LEU A 361 20.99 -7.16 -20.09
N GLU A 362 20.15 -7.88 -20.84
CA GLU A 362 19.55 -7.40 -22.09
C GLU A 362 18.69 -6.13 -21.92
N TRP A 363 18.02 -5.99 -20.76
CA TRP A 363 17.20 -4.82 -20.44
C TRP A 363 17.98 -3.71 -19.75
N GLN A 364 19.08 -4.03 -19.07
CA GLN A 364 19.95 -3.04 -18.42
C GLN A 364 20.47 -1.99 -19.42
N HIS A 365 20.95 -2.43 -20.59
CA HIS A 365 21.43 -1.53 -21.64
C HIS A 365 20.32 -0.63 -22.18
N ARG A 366 19.10 -1.16 -22.32
CA ARG A 366 17.95 -0.43 -22.84
C ARG A 366 17.38 0.56 -21.82
N LEU A 367 17.53 0.30 -20.53
CA LEU A 367 17.12 1.18 -19.44
C LEU A 367 18.15 2.29 -19.15
N GLY A 368 19.31 2.27 -19.82
CA GLY A 368 20.35 3.30 -19.70
C GLY A 368 21.25 3.14 -18.48
N ASP A 369 21.60 1.91 -18.09
CA ASP A 369 22.26 1.63 -16.80
C ASP A 369 23.57 2.39 -16.52
N PRO A 370 23.80 2.83 -15.26
CA PRO A 370 25.10 3.31 -14.79
C PRO A 370 26.09 2.14 -14.59
N PRO A 371 27.41 2.38 -14.46
CA PRO A 371 28.49 1.38 -14.68
C PRO A 371 28.55 0.14 -13.77
N ASP A 372 27.60 -0.07 -12.86
CA ASP A 372 27.58 -1.20 -11.93
C ASP A 372 26.37 -2.11 -12.19
N THR A 373 26.56 -3.01 -13.16
CA THR A 373 25.56 -3.92 -13.77
C THR A 373 25.04 -5.03 -12.85
N ALA A 374 25.51 -5.09 -11.60
CA ALA A 374 25.16 -6.14 -10.63
C ALA A 374 24.09 -5.73 -9.60
N LYS A 375 23.63 -4.48 -9.59
CA LYS A 375 22.78 -3.97 -8.49
C LYS A 375 21.29 -4.33 -8.67
N PRO A 376 20.64 -4.91 -7.64
CA PRO A 376 19.19 -5.07 -7.58
C PRO A 376 18.46 -3.74 -7.81
N ARG A 377 17.30 -3.82 -8.47
CA ARG A 377 16.37 -2.69 -8.62
C ARG A 377 15.01 -3.04 -8.04
N ALA A 378 14.37 -2.03 -7.45
CA ALA A 378 12.99 -2.13 -7.01
C ALA A 378 12.07 -2.28 -8.23
N VAL A 379 11.45 -3.44 -8.35
CA VAL A 379 10.49 -3.76 -9.42
C VAL A 379 9.09 -3.82 -8.81
N ALA A 380 8.16 -3.17 -9.48
CA ALA A 380 6.73 -3.26 -9.22
C ALA A 380 6.05 -3.92 -10.42
N VAL A 381 5.36 -5.02 -10.16
CA VAL A 381 4.65 -5.77 -11.19
C VAL A 381 3.18 -5.38 -11.16
N VAL A 382 2.66 -4.86 -12.28
CA VAL A 382 1.27 -4.40 -12.38
C VAL A 382 0.42 -5.35 -13.21
N ASP A 383 -0.75 -5.69 -12.67
CA ASP A 383 -1.77 -6.47 -13.38
C ASP A 383 -2.78 -5.53 -14.04
N ALA A 384 -3.08 -5.77 -15.33
CA ALA A 384 -4.02 -4.96 -16.09
C ALA A 384 -5.45 -5.00 -15.50
N ARG A 385 -5.81 -6.04 -14.74
CA ARG A 385 -7.10 -6.12 -14.04
C ARG A 385 -7.27 -5.02 -13.01
N ASP A 386 -6.18 -4.67 -12.32
CA ASP A 386 -6.18 -3.75 -11.18
C ASP A 386 -5.78 -2.32 -11.60
N HIS A 387 -4.86 -2.20 -12.58
CA HIS A 387 -4.32 -0.91 -13.04
C HIS A 387 -4.48 -0.71 -14.55
N ARG A 388 -5.74 -0.67 -15.03
CA ARG A 388 -6.07 -0.55 -16.46
C ARG A 388 -5.40 0.64 -17.17
N GLY A 389 -5.34 1.80 -16.51
CA GLY A 389 -4.71 2.99 -17.10
C GLY A 389 -3.18 2.85 -17.23
N LEU A 390 -2.50 2.32 -16.21
CA LEU A 390 -1.06 2.05 -16.30
C LEU A 390 -0.74 0.97 -17.35
N ALA A 391 -1.54 -0.10 -17.42
CA ALA A 391 -1.38 -1.14 -18.43
C ALA A 391 -1.52 -0.58 -19.86
N ALA A 392 -2.47 0.34 -20.07
CA ALA A 392 -2.62 1.02 -21.35
C ALA A 392 -1.39 1.88 -21.70
N ILE A 393 -0.80 2.60 -20.73
CA ILE A 393 0.43 3.38 -20.94
C ILE A 393 1.61 2.45 -21.25
N LEU A 394 1.78 1.35 -20.53
CA LEU A 394 2.85 0.38 -20.77
C LEU A 394 2.74 -0.21 -22.18
N THR A 395 1.53 -0.56 -22.63
CA THR A 395 1.27 -1.01 -24.01
C THR A 395 1.61 0.09 -25.03
N ALA A 396 1.26 1.35 -24.75
CA ALA A 396 1.54 2.48 -25.62
C ALA A 396 3.05 2.77 -25.74
N LEU A 397 3.80 2.59 -24.65
CA LEU A 397 5.27 2.69 -24.63
C LEU A 397 5.93 1.54 -25.38
N GLU A 398 5.44 0.32 -25.19
CA GLU A 398 5.95 -0.87 -25.87
C GLU A 398 5.85 -0.72 -27.39
N LYS A 399 4.70 -0.29 -27.90
CA LYS A 399 4.51 -0.04 -29.35
C LYS A 399 5.51 0.96 -29.93
N ARG A 400 5.96 1.93 -29.14
CA ARG A 400 6.84 3.02 -29.59
C ARG A 400 8.33 2.73 -29.38
N THR A 401 8.67 1.92 -28.38
CA THR A 401 10.05 1.72 -27.92
C THR A 401 10.49 0.25 -27.92
N GLY A 402 9.57 -0.68 -28.09
CA GLY A 402 9.75 -2.11 -27.86
C GLY A 402 9.97 -2.47 -26.39
N MET A 403 9.58 -1.60 -25.45
CA MET A 403 9.77 -1.77 -24.01
C MET A 403 8.51 -1.35 -23.24
N ALA A 404 7.93 -2.30 -22.50
CA ALA A 404 6.81 -2.09 -21.60
C ALA A 404 7.32 -1.77 -20.18
N ALA A 405 7.96 -0.61 -19.99
CA ALA A 405 8.52 -0.24 -18.69
C ALA A 405 8.34 1.25 -18.35
N LEU A 406 8.10 1.52 -17.07
CA LEU A 406 7.99 2.86 -16.50
C LEU A 406 8.90 2.99 -15.29
N ALA A 407 9.45 4.17 -15.04
CA ALA A 407 9.98 4.54 -13.73
C ALA A 407 8.88 5.27 -12.96
N ALA A 408 8.64 4.89 -11.71
CA ALA A 408 7.58 5.47 -10.91
C ALA A 408 7.97 5.71 -9.46
N ARG A 409 7.50 6.83 -8.91
CA ARG A 409 7.57 7.14 -7.47
C ARG A 409 6.18 7.55 -6.98
N PRO A 410 5.90 7.51 -5.67
CA PRO A 410 4.58 7.91 -5.16
C PRO A 410 4.25 9.38 -5.45
N LEU A 411 3.00 9.67 -5.81
CA LEU A 411 2.49 11.03 -5.99
C LEU A 411 2.20 11.65 -4.62
N ARG A 412 3.14 12.44 -4.10
CA ARG A 412 3.00 13.18 -2.84
C ARG A 412 4.04 14.28 -2.68
N PRO A 413 3.73 15.33 -1.90
CA PRO A 413 4.74 16.19 -1.31
C PRO A 413 5.75 15.44 -0.43
N ALA A 414 6.87 16.10 -0.14
CA ALA A 414 7.84 15.61 0.82
C ALA A 414 7.23 15.57 2.23
N GLY A 415 7.47 14.48 2.99
CA GLY A 415 6.97 14.33 4.36
C GLY A 415 5.50 13.90 4.47
N GLU A 416 4.69 14.09 3.44
CA GLU A 416 3.28 13.70 3.44
C GLU A 416 3.05 12.24 3.04
N PRO A 417 1.86 11.68 3.32
CA PRO A 417 1.39 10.42 2.74
C PRO A 417 1.10 10.56 1.22
N VAL A 418 1.05 9.44 0.49
CA VAL A 418 0.50 9.37 -0.89
C VAL A 418 -0.84 10.10 -1.02
N ALA A 419 -1.01 10.81 -2.13
CA ALA A 419 -2.26 11.49 -2.48
C ALA A 419 -3.45 10.52 -2.44
N CYS A 420 -4.48 10.86 -1.67
CA CYS A 420 -5.69 10.05 -1.54
C CYS A 420 -6.83 10.64 -2.38
N SER A 421 -7.04 11.94 -2.28
CA SER A 421 -8.11 12.70 -2.93
C SER A 421 -7.64 13.48 -4.18
N PRO A 422 -8.56 13.94 -5.05
CA PRO A 422 -8.23 14.86 -6.13
C PRO A 422 -7.54 16.14 -5.64
N GLN A 423 -7.95 16.66 -4.46
CA GLN A 423 -7.29 17.82 -3.85
C GLN A 423 -5.83 17.51 -3.47
N ASP A 424 -5.55 16.32 -2.92
CA ASP A 424 -4.18 15.93 -2.60
C ASP A 424 -3.32 15.81 -3.85
N ALA A 425 -3.87 15.24 -4.93
CA ALA A 425 -3.17 15.09 -6.20
C ALA A 425 -2.92 16.44 -6.89
N TRP A 426 -3.88 17.36 -6.83
CA TRP A 426 -3.73 18.72 -7.31
C TRP A 426 -2.64 19.49 -6.55
N ARG A 427 -2.65 19.39 -5.21
CA ARG A 427 -1.60 19.97 -4.36
C ARG A 427 -0.24 19.38 -4.68
N ALA A 428 -0.14 18.05 -4.81
CA ALA A 428 1.09 17.38 -5.19
C ALA A 428 1.60 17.84 -6.56
N PHE A 429 0.70 18.02 -7.54
CA PHE A 429 1.04 18.53 -8.86
C PHE A 429 1.65 19.94 -8.82
N GLN A 430 1.10 20.82 -7.99
CA GLN A 430 1.61 22.18 -7.79
C GLN A 430 2.96 22.18 -7.06
N GLU A 431 3.05 21.52 -5.90
CA GLU A 431 4.26 21.54 -5.05
C GLU A 431 5.45 20.79 -5.66
N LEU A 432 5.20 19.73 -6.43
CA LEU A 432 6.24 19.03 -7.18
C LEU A 432 6.57 19.72 -8.52
N GLU A 433 5.91 20.84 -8.82
CA GLU A 433 6.05 21.61 -10.05
C GLU A 433 5.90 20.78 -11.33
N LEU A 434 5.08 19.73 -11.29
CA LEU A 434 4.87 18.83 -12.42
C LEU A 434 4.22 19.59 -13.59
N GLU A 435 4.62 19.29 -14.81
CA GLU A 435 4.05 19.95 -15.99
C GLU A 435 2.70 19.35 -16.41
N VAL A 436 2.51 18.06 -16.11
CA VAL A 436 1.33 17.29 -16.48
C VAL A 436 0.79 16.51 -15.29
N LEU A 437 -0.53 16.51 -15.13
CA LEU A 437 -1.27 15.67 -14.20
C LEU A 437 -2.42 14.97 -14.93
N VAL A 438 -2.48 13.67 -14.80
CA VAL A 438 -3.61 12.85 -15.24
C VAL A 438 -4.46 12.53 -14.02
N MET A 439 -5.74 12.88 -14.08
CA MET A 439 -6.74 12.49 -13.09
C MET A 439 -7.83 11.67 -13.77
N GLY A 440 -7.78 10.35 -13.65
CA GLY A 440 -8.68 9.45 -14.36
C GLY A 440 -8.56 9.64 -15.87
N ASP A 441 -9.65 10.13 -16.48
CA ASP A 441 -9.76 10.35 -17.91
C ASP A 441 -9.46 11.82 -18.33
N PHE A 442 -8.95 12.65 -17.40
CA PHE A 442 -8.61 14.05 -17.64
C PHE A 442 -7.09 14.25 -17.68
N VAL A 443 -6.59 14.91 -18.72
CA VAL A 443 -5.17 15.28 -18.86
C VAL A 443 -5.03 16.79 -18.66
N LEU A 444 -4.26 17.19 -17.66
CA LEU A 444 -4.08 18.57 -17.25
C LEU A 444 -2.63 18.97 -17.50
N THR A 445 -2.43 20.08 -18.20
CA THR A 445 -1.11 20.71 -18.40
C THR A 445 -1.06 22.04 -17.65
N LYS A 446 0.11 22.49 -17.19
CA LYS A 446 0.28 23.83 -16.58
C LYS A 446 -0.36 24.94 -17.44
N SER A 447 -0.19 24.88 -18.76
CA SER A 447 -0.80 25.84 -19.69
C SER A 447 -2.33 25.78 -19.70
N SER A 448 -2.93 24.59 -19.70
CA SER A 448 -4.39 24.44 -19.62
C SER A 448 -4.96 24.96 -18.30
N VAL A 449 -4.20 24.81 -17.21
CA VAL A 449 -4.58 25.33 -15.88
C VAL A 449 -4.55 26.86 -15.87
N ALA A 450 -3.45 27.46 -16.33
CA ALA A 450 -3.30 28.91 -16.38
C ALA A 450 -4.36 29.61 -17.25
N ALA A 451 -4.70 29.01 -18.41
CA ALA A 451 -5.72 29.53 -19.31
C ALA A 451 -7.15 29.44 -18.72
N GLY A 452 -7.44 28.41 -17.92
CA GLY A 452 -8.72 28.26 -17.24
C GLY A 452 -8.93 29.32 -16.14
N THR A 453 -7.92 29.53 -15.30
CA THR A 453 -7.99 30.49 -14.19
C THR A 453 -8.16 31.94 -14.66
N THR A 454 -7.44 32.33 -15.72
CA THR A 454 -7.54 33.70 -16.27
C THR A 454 -8.93 33.99 -16.81
N MET A 455 -9.54 33.05 -17.54
CA MET A 455 -10.92 33.18 -18.03
C MET A 455 -11.93 33.39 -16.89
N THR A 456 -11.77 32.69 -15.76
CA THR A 456 -12.68 32.85 -14.60
C THR A 456 -12.56 34.21 -13.93
N GLU A 457 -11.35 34.76 -13.80
CA GLU A 457 -11.12 36.10 -13.24
C GLU A 457 -11.74 37.18 -14.13
N THR A 458 -11.60 37.08 -15.46
CA THR A 458 -12.20 38.06 -16.38
C THR A 458 -13.73 38.03 -16.35
N THR A 459 -14.34 36.85 -16.18
CA THR A 459 -15.80 36.74 -16.04
C THR A 459 -16.33 37.23 -14.69
N ALA A 460 -15.52 37.16 -13.62
CA ALA A 460 -15.89 37.69 -12.32
C ALA A 460 -15.78 39.23 -12.28
N GLU A 461 -14.76 39.81 -12.92
CA GLU A 461 -14.63 41.27 -13.07
C GLU A 461 -15.68 41.89 -14.00
N ALA A 462 -16.17 41.14 -14.99
CA ALA A 462 -17.23 41.61 -15.89
C ALA A 462 -18.65 41.52 -15.28
N ALA A 463 -18.81 40.86 -14.12
CA ALA A 463 -20.08 40.60 -13.46
C ALA A 463 -20.24 41.34 -12.10
N GLY A 464 -19.22 42.09 -11.66
CA GLY A 464 -19.28 43.04 -10.54
C GLY A 464 -19.39 44.47 -11.05
#